data_AF-A0A2G6L2G5-F1
#
_entry.id   AF-A0A2G6L2G5-F1
#
_cell.length_a   1.000
_cell.length_b   1.000
_cell.length_c   1.000
_cell.angle_alpha   90.00
_cell.angle_beta   90.00
_cell.angle_gamma   90.00
#
_symmetry.space_group_name_H-M   'P 1'
#
loop_
_entity.id
_entity.type
_entity.pdbx_description
1 polymer ?
#
loop_
_entity_poly.entity_id
_entity_poly.type
_entity_poly.pdbx_seq_one_letter_code
_entity_poly.pdbx_strand_id
1 'polypeptide(L)'
;MKKTLTSAFITTLLCCGSPVVYADNVTDLIKSVEKNYLSHKYSKALEDLEWVRKEISNQHLKSMSSFFPDEIDGMTGKDVDAGAAMGVRGVSKLYAGDDREHSITISLISGGNAPVGNGLSALMSMASSLEMMGGGSHSKVVVQKGYRGQFIQQSGERTGTLTFNLSGGKMIIIETIGYTGSAEAEKVAKQLDIAKIEEAF
;
A
#
# COMPACT_ATOMS: atom_id res chain seq x y z
N MET A 1 38.51 -61.77 -32.12
CA MET A 1 37.14 -61.90 -31.55
C MET A 1 37.15 -61.20 -30.19
N LYS A 2 37.00 -59.88 -30.11
CA LYS A 2 35.76 -59.11 -29.84
C LYS A 2 34.85 -59.72 -28.76
N LYS A 3 34.94 -59.21 -27.51
CA LYS A 3 33.77 -58.94 -26.64
C LYS A 3 34.09 -57.72 -25.75
N THR A 4 33.36 -56.65 -26.03
CA THR A 4 33.27 -55.38 -25.31
C THR A 4 32.35 -55.53 -24.10
N LEU A 5 32.78 -55.07 -22.92
CA LEU A 5 31.90 -54.90 -21.76
C LEU A 5 31.92 -53.43 -21.36
N THR A 6 30.91 -52.71 -21.82
CA THR A 6 30.68 -51.28 -21.58
C THR A 6 29.93 -51.14 -20.26
N SER A 7 30.60 -50.68 -19.21
CA SER A 7 29.97 -50.40 -17.91
C SER A 7 29.51 -48.95 -17.87
N ALA A 8 28.19 -48.73 -17.87
CA ALA A 8 27.58 -47.42 -17.79
C ALA A 8 27.54 -46.94 -16.33
N PHE A 9 28.34 -45.92 -16.03
CA PHE A 9 28.38 -45.26 -14.72
C PHE A 9 27.27 -44.20 -14.69
N ILE A 10 26.16 -44.50 -14.00
CA ILE A 10 25.06 -43.56 -13.75
C ILE A 10 25.47 -42.69 -12.55
N THR A 11 25.96 -41.49 -12.82
CA THR A 11 26.21 -40.46 -11.80
C THR A 11 24.91 -39.72 -11.51
N THR A 12 24.23 -40.11 -10.42
CA THR A 12 23.08 -39.39 -9.87
C THR A 12 23.54 -38.03 -9.35
N LEU A 13 23.14 -36.97 -10.06
CA LEU A 13 23.37 -35.58 -9.72
C LEU A 13 22.50 -35.21 -8.50
N LEU A 14 23.10 -35.24 -7.31
CA LEU A 14 22.49 -34.80 -6.06
C LEU A 14 22.34 -33.27 -6.10
N CYS A 15 21.15 -32.77 -6.42
CA CYS A 15 20.82 -31.35 -6.30
C CYS A 15 20.85 -30.95 -4.81
N CYS A 16 21.95 -30.34 -4.38
CA CYS A 16 21.99 -29.60 -3.12
C CYS A 16 21.05 -28.40 -3.24
N GLY A 17 19.83 -28.55 -2.73
CA GLY A 17 18.95 -27.42 -2.43
C GLY A 17 19.57 -26.63 -1.29
N SER A 18 20.32 -25.57 -1.60
CA SER A 18 20.71 -24.57 -0.61
C SER A 18 19.42 -24.04 0.03
N PRO A 19 19.25 -24.12 1.36
CA PRO A 19 18.17 -23.38 1.99
C PRO A 19 18.38 -21.91 1.64
N VAL A 20 17.42 -21.31 0.95
CA VAL A 20 17.32 -19.86 0.85
C VAL A 20 16.98 -19.39 2.27
N VAL A 21 18.03 -19.25 3.09
CA VAL A 21 17.96 -18.53 4.34
C VAL A 21 17.73 -17.09 3.90
N TYR A 22 16.46 -16.67 3.91
CA TYR A 22 16.12 -15.26 3.88
C TYR A 22 16.72 -14.68 5.16
N ALA A 23 17.99 -14.27 5.09
CA ALA A 23 18.62 -13.51 6.15
C ALA A 23 17.71 -12.31 6.42
N ASP A 24 17.34 -12.13 7.68
CA ASP A 24 16.61 -10.95 8.11
C ASP A 24 17.54 -9.75 7.92
N ASN A 25 17.42 -9.10 6.76
CA ASN A 25 18.25 -7.97 6.34
C ASN A 25 18.31 -6.89 7.42
N VAL A 26 17.24 -6.71 8.21
CA VAL A 26 17.19 -5.74 9.30
C VAL A 26 18.17 -6.10 10.41
N THR A 27 18.15 -7.34 10.87
CA THR A 27 19.03 -7.82 11.95
C THR A 27 20.51 -7.70 11.55
N ASP A 28 20.87 -7.98 10.31
CA ASP A 28 22.25 -7.86 9.84
C ASP A 28 22.69 -6.41 9.66
N LEU A 29 21.80 -5.53 9.19
CA LEU A 29 22.04 -4.09 9.16
C LEU A 29 22.24 -3.52 10.57
N ILE A 30 21.45 -3.94 11.56
CA ILE A 30 21.60 -3.51 12.96
C ILE A 30 22.98 -3.93 13.52
N LYS A 31 23.43 -5.15 13.25
CA LYS A 31 24.79 -5.58 13.64
C LYS A 31 25.87 -4.73 12.96
N SER A 32 25.65 -4.32 11.71
CA SER A 32 26.55 -3.40 11.00
C SER A 32 26.60 -2.02 11.66
N VAL A 33 25.44 -1.47 12.03
CA VAL A 33 25.34 -0.21 12.80
C VAL A 33 26.16 -0.31 14.08
N GLU A 34 25.93 -1.37 14.88
CA GLU A 34 26.62 -1.58 16.16
C GLU A 34 28.14 -1.66 15.97
N LYS A 35 28.60 -2.47 15.01
CA LYS A 35 30.03 -2.60 14.67
C LYS A 35 30.66 -1.28 14.27
N ASN A 36 29.98 -0.49 13.44
CA ASN A 36 30.46 0.80 12.97
C ASN A 36 30.46 1.84 14.11
N TYR A 37 29.44 1.83 14.97
CA TYR A 37 29.35 2.69 16.16
C TYR A 37 30.49 2.42 17.14
N LEU A 38 30.71 1.16 17.53
CA LEU A 38 31.80 0.75 18.44
C LEU A 38 33.19 1.06 17.86
N SER A 39 33.32 1.07 16.53
CA SER A 39 34.55 1.45 15.83
C SER A 39 34.72 2.96 15.65
N HIS A 40 33.85 3.80 16.23
CA HIS A 40 33.80 5.26 16.07
C HIS A 40 33.62 5.72 14.62
N LYS A 41 33.08 4.87 13.73
CA LYS A 41 32.79 5.16 12.32
C LYS A 41 31.38 5.71 12.16
N TYR A 42 31.10 6.84 12.80
CA TYR A 42 29.73 7.36 12.94
C TYR A 42 29.01 7.63 11.62
N SER A 43 29.69 8.15 10.59
CA SER A 43 29.07 8.39 9.29
C SER A 43 28.51 7.11 8.66
N LYS A 44 29.24 5.99 8.78
CA LYS A 44 28.76 4.69 8.28
C LYS A 44 27.64 4.11 9.15
N ALA A 45 27.73 4.29 10.47
CA ALA A 45 26.66 3.86 11.36
C ALA A 45 25.34 4.61 11.07
N LEU A 46 25.41 5.90 10.73
CA LEU A 46 24.24 6.68 10.31
C LEU A 46 23.67 6.20 8.97
N GLU A 47 24.51 5.91 7.98
CA GLU A 47 24.08 5.34 6.69
C GLU A 47 23.38 3.98 6.89
N ASP A 48 23.98 3.08 7.68
CA ASP A 48 23.38 1.78 8.00
C ASP A 48 22.05 1.95 8.74
N LEU A 49 21.92 2.92 9.65
CA LEU A 49 20.66 3.23 10.34
C LEU A 49 19.56 3.72 9.38
N GLU A 50 19.91 4.50 8.37
CA GLU A 50 18.96 4.91 7.34
C GLU A 50 18.44 3.69 6.55
N TRP A 51 19.32 2.74 6.23
CA TRP A 51 18.93 1.47 5.62
C TRP A 51 18.05 0.62 6.52
N VAL A 52 18.38 0.49 7.81
CA VAL A 52 17.52 -0.19 8.81
C VAL A 52 16.13 0.43 8.80
N ARG A 53 16.05 1.77 8.90
CA ARG A 53 14.78 2.49 8.89
C ARG A 53 13.98 2.22 7.63
N LYS A 54 14.63 2.24 6.46
CA LYS A 54 14.00 1.96 5.17
C LYS A 54 13.45 0.54 5.12
N GLU A 55 14.22 -0.45 5.58
CA GLU A 55 13.80 -1.85 5.52
C GLU A 55 12.67 -2.16 6.50
N ILE A 56 12.72 -1.62 7.73
CA ILE A 56 11.59 -1.70 8.67
C ILE A 56 10.35 -1.05 8.08
N SER A 57 10.51 0.11 7.42
CA SER A 57 9.39 0.79 6.75
C SER A 57 8.82 -0.09 5.63
N ASN A 58 9.66 -0.74 4.83
CA ASN A 58 9.22 -1.64 3.77
C ASN A 58 8.50 -2.88 4.33
N GLN A 59 9.01 -3.49 5.41
CA GLN A 59 8.37 -4.62 6.05
C GLN A 59 7.01 -4.23 6.66
N HIS A 60 6.92 -3.05 7.26
CA HIS A 60 5.68 -2.49 7.75
C HIS A 60 4.69 -2.23 6.61
N LEU A 61 5.12 -1.64 5.49
CA LEU A 61 4.27 -1.49 4.30
C LEU A 61 3.81 -2.85 3.74
N LYS A 62 4.68 -3.88 3.72
CA LYS A 62 4.29 -5.23 3.29
C LYS A 62 3.29 -5.88 4.23
N SER A 63 3.41 -5.69 5.54
CA SER A 63 2.39 -6.21 6.46
C SER A 63 1.05 -5.49 6.26
N MET A 64 1.07 -4.23 5.81
CA MET A 64 -0.14 -3.46 5.57
C MET A 64 -0.95 -3.93 4.36
N SER A 65 -0.31 -4.41 3.29
CA SER A 65 -1.05 -4.93 2.13
C SER A 65 -1.91 -6.13 2.47
N SER A 66 -1.58 -6.86 3.55
CA SER A 66 -2.38 -7.98 4.07
C SER A 66 -3.73 -7.56 4.67
N PHE A 67 -3.95 -6.28 4.98
CA PHE A 67 -5.25 -5.78 5.44
C PHE A 67 -6.21 -5.50 4.29
N PHE A 68 -5.71 -5.46 3.06
CA PHE A 68 -6.56 -5.30 1.90
C PHE A 68 -7.11 -6.66 1.46
N PRO A 69 -8.42 -6.77 1.22
CA PRO A 69 -9.00 -8.01 0.71
C PRO A 69 -8.33 -8.41 -0.61
N ASP A 70 -8.28 -9.70 -0.90
CA ASP A 70 -7.75 -10.18 -2.18
C ASP A 70 -8.75 -10.00 -3.33
N GLU A 71 -10.03 -9.95 -3.00
CA GLU A 71 -11.11 -9.76 -3.94
C GLU A 71 -12.13 -8.77 -3.38
N ILE A 72 -12.63 -7.89 -4.24
CA ILE A 72 -13.76 -7.01 -3.94
C ILE A 72 -14.75 -7.15 -5.07
N ASP A 73 -15.93 -7.66 -4.75
CA ASP A 73 -17.04 -7.73 -5.71
C ASP A 73 -16.70 -8.46 -7.02
N GLY A 74 -16.00 -9.60 -6.93
CA GLY A 74 -15.53 -10.34 -8.11
C GLY A 74 -14.23 -9.82 -8.71
N MET A 75 -13.75 -8.64 -8.31
CA MET A 75 -12.51 -8.06 -8.83
C MET A 75 -11.31 -8.51 -8.02
N THR A 76 -10.32 -9.13 -8.66
CA THR A 76 -9.05 -9.49 -8.01
C THR A 76 -8.18 -8.25 -7.83
N GLY A 77 -7.74 -8.03 -6.59
CA GLY A 77 -6.83 -6.95 -6.24
C GLY A 77 -5.42 -7.21 -6.75
N LYS A 78 -4.82 -6.19 -7.37
CA LYS A 78 -3.42 -6.18 -7.78
C LYS A 78 -2.68 -5.14 -6.97
N ASP A 79 -1.54 -5.54 -6.41
CA ASP A 79 -0.66 -4.60 -5.73
C ASP A 79 -0.19 -3.56 -6.75
N VAL A 80 -0.43 -2.29 -6.42
CA VAL A 80 0.12 -1.18 -7.18
C VAL A 80 1.34 -0.74 -6.40
N ASP A 81 2.51 -0.90 -7.01
CA ASP A 81 3.75 -0.43 -6.43
C ASP A 81 3.56 1.07 -6.13
N ALA A 82 3.62 1.43 -4.85
CA ALA A 82 3.46 2.80 -4.37
C ALA A 82 4.72 3.64 -4.69
N GLY A 83 5.25 3.47 -5.90
CA GLY A 83 6.35 4.20 -6.46
C GLY A 83 5.89 5.60 -6.84
N ALA A 84 6.02 6.55 -5.91
CA ALA A 84 6.16 7.98 -6.18
C ALA A 84 5.10 8.66 -7.07
N ALA A 85 3.98 8.01 -7.39
CA ALA A 85 2.84 8.67 -7.99
C ALA A 85 2.29 9.64 -6.94
N MET A 86 2.54 10.94 -7.15
CA MET A 86 2.05 12.06 -6.33
C MET A 86 2.71 12.28 -4.96
N GLY A 87 3.90 11.73 -4.70
CA GLY A 87 4.66 12.03 -3.46
C GLY A 87 4.03 11.48 -2.17
N VAL A 88 3.10 10.53 -2.29
CA VAL A 88 2.41 9.88 -1.19
C VAL A 88 3.20 8.62 -0.77
N ARG A 89 3.58 8.53 0.50
CA ARG A 89 4.12 7.29 1.09
C ARG A 89 2.95 6.47 1.62
N GLY A 90 2.67 5.33 0.99
CA GLY A 90 1.56 4.47 1.36
C GLY A 90 1.62 3.12 0.65
N VAL A 91 0.60 2.30 0.83
CA VAL A 91 0.36 1.09 0.02
C VAL A 91 -0.97 1.23 -0.69
N SER A 92 -1.04 0.71 -1.92
CA SER A 92 -2.25 0.77 -2.73
C SER A 92 -2.54 -0.57 -3.40
N LYS A 93 -3.83 -0.92 -3.49
CA LYS A 93 -4.31 -2.11 -4.21
C LYS A 93 -5.41 -1.70 -5.17
N LEU A 94 -5.24 -2.08 -6.43
CA LEU A 94 -6.17 -1.80 -7.53
C LEU A 94 -7.02 -3.03 -7.81
N TYR A 95 -8.34 -2.84 -7.79
CA TYR A 95 -9.34 -3.83 -8.15
C TYR A 95 -9.97 -3.35 -9.46
N ALA A 96 -9.65 -4.00 -10.57
CA ALA A 96 -10.17 -3.63 -11.88
C ALA A 96 -11.15 -4.70 -12.36
N GLY A 97 -12.33 -4.26 -12.81
CA GLY A 97 -13.28 -5.12 -13.49
C GLY A 97 -12.78 -5.55 -14.86
N ASP A 98 -13.35 -6.63 -15.39
CA ASP A 98 -13.02 -7.13 -16.73
C ASP A 98 -13.31 -6.12 -17.84
N ASP A 99 -14.28 -5.23 -17.60
CA ASP A 99 -14.68 -4.16 -18.52
C ASP A 99 -13.66 -3.03 -18.64
N ARG A 100 -12.70 -2.92 -17.70
CA ARG A 100 -11.72 -1.81 -17.57
C ARG A 100 -12.33 -0.42 -17.43
N GLU A 101 -13.66 -0.31 -17.43
CA GLU A 101 -14.39 0.94 -17.20
C GLU A 101 -14.60 1.17 -15.71
N HIS A 102 -14.69 0.09 -14.94
CA HIS A 102 -14.88 0.13 -13.51
C HIS A 102 -13.60 -0.31 -12.79
N SER A 103 -13.11 0.55 -11.91
CA SER A 103 -12.02 0.17 -11.01
C SER A 103 -12.13 0.85 -9.67
N ILE A 104 -11.52 0.20 -8.67
CA ILE A 104 -11.48 0.68 -7.30
C ILE A 104 -10.02 0.64 -6.86
N THR A 105 -9.52 1.75 -6.33
CA THR A 105 -8.19 1.82 -5.76
C THR A 105 -8.32 2.10 -4.27
N ILE A 106 -7.79 1.19 -3.45
CA ILE A 106 -7.68 1.43 -2.01
C ILE A 106 -6.25 1.83 -1.72
N SER A 107 -6.07 2.97 -1.08
CA SER A 107 -4.77 3.50 -0.67
C SER A 107 -4.75 3.75 0.82
N LEU A 108 -3.66 3.35 1.47
CA LEU A 108 -3.42 3.54 2.89
C LEU A 108 -2.14 4.35 3.05
N ILE A 109 -2.30 5.54 3.59
CA ILE A 109 -1.26 6.56 3.64
C ILE A 109 -0.87 6.77 5.10
N SER A 110 0.44 6.79 5.36
CA SER A 110 0.98 7.07 6.68
C SER A 110 2.14 8.04 6.58
N GLY A 111 2.02 9.14 7.31
CA GLY A 111 3.08 10.12 7.45
C GLY A 111 2.55 11.44 8.00
N GLY A 112 3.04 11.83 9.17
CA GLY A 112 2.74 13.14 9.79
C GLY A 112 3.22 14.36 8.98
N ASN A 113 3.97 14.15 7.90
CA ASN A 113 4.45 15.17 6.96
C ASN A 113 4.06 14.86 5.50
N ALA A 114 3.14 13.93 5.26
CA ALA A 114 2.68 13.70 3.89
C ALA A 114 2.01 15.00 3.42
N PRO A 115 2.44 15.61 2.29
CA PRO A 115 1.80 16.79 1.72
C PRO A 115 0.37 16.51 1.23
N VAL A 116 -0.19 15.35 1.53
CA VAL A 116 -1.62 15.04 1.42
C VAL A 116 -2.44 16.00 2.29
N GLY A 117 -1.90 16.50 3.40
CA GLY A 117 -2.53 17.61 4.14
C GLY A 117 -2.68 18.88 3.30
N ASN A 118 -1.79 19.14 2.34
CA ASN A 118 -1.90 20.29 1.44
C ASN A 118 -2.63 19.95 0.14
N GLY A 119 -2.50 18.74 -0.39
CA GLY A 119 -3.17 18.30 -1.62
C GLY A 119 -4.65 17.99 -1.41
N LEU A 120 -5.01 17.32 -0.32
CA LEU A 120 -6.40 17.06 0.07
C LEU A 120 -7.03 18.31 0.69
N SER A 121 -6.32 19.11 1.49
CA SER A 121 -6.84 20.42 1.90
C SER A 121 -7.00 21.34 0.69
N ALA A 122 -6.09 21.34 -0.29
CA ALA A 122 -6.28 22.08 -1.54
C ALA A 122 -7.44 21.51 -2.36
N LEU A 123 -7.64 20.19 -2.41
CA LEU A 123 -8.77 19.57 -3.11
C LEU A 123 -10.10 19.84 -2.40
N MET A 124 -10.13 19.83 -1.07
CA MET A 124 -11.29 20.22 -0.26
C MET A 124 -11.53 21.73 -0.32
N SER A 125 -10.49 22.54 -0.36
CA SER A 125 -10.55 24.00 -0.58
C SER A 125 -11.04 24.31 -1.99
N MET A 126 -10.61 23.52 -2.97
CA MET A 126 -11.04 23.64 -4.36
C MET A 126 -12.48 23.16 -4.51
N ALA A 127 -12.86 22.04 -3.91
CA ALA A 127 -14.23 21.53 -3.89
C ALA A 127 -15.19 22.51 -3.20
N SER A 128 -14.80 23.07 -2.05
CA SER A 128 -15.60 24.11 -1.37
C SER A 128 -15.63 25.42 -2.15
N SER A 129 -14.55 25.81 -2.84
CA SER A 129 -14.56 26.97 -3.75
C SER A 129 -15.41 26.76 -5.00
N LEU A 130 -15.46 25.53 -5.54
CA LEU A 130 -16.29 25.15 -6.68
C LEU A 130 -17.76 25.06 -6.29
N GLU A 131 -18.06 24.59 -5.08
CA GLU A 131 -19.40 24.60 -4.49
C GLU A 131 -19.91 26.04 -4.31
N MET A 132 -19.05 26.96 -3.86
CA MET A 132 -19.38 28.40 -3.81
C MET A 132 -19.57 29.04 -5.19
N MET A 133 -18.98 28.47 -6.26
CA MET A 133 -19.14 28.94 -7.65
C MET A 133 -20.28 28.23 -8.41
N GLY A 134 -21.10 27.42 -7.74
CA GLY A 134 -22.25 26.73 -8.36
C GLY A 134 -21.89 25.49 -9.17
N GLY A 135 -20.64 25.03 -9.12
CA GLY A 135 -20.20 23.74 -9.64
C GLY A 135 -20.50 22.66 -8.62
N GLY A 136 -21.66 22.02 -8.72
CA GLY A 136 -22.12 21.01 -7.77
C GLY A 136 -21.10 19.89 -7.58
N SER A 137 -20.45 19.85 -6.41
CA SER A 137 -19.73 18.67 -5.95
C SER A 137 -20.68 17.87 -5.07
N HIS A 138 -20.82 16.58 -5.32
CA HIS A 138 -21.59 15.69 -4.47
C HIS A 138 -20.69 15.24 -3.32
N SER A 139 -20.83 15.88 -2.15
CA SER A 139 -20.19 15.41 -0.93
C SER A 139 -21.18 14.67 -0.03
N LYS A 140 -20.74 13.55 0.55
CA LYS A 140 -21.51 12.77 1.52
C LYS A 140 -20.61 12.34 2.67
N VAL A 141 -21.08 12.54 3.91
CA VAL A 141 -20.43 11.95 5.08
C VAL A 141 -20.83 10.48 5.18
N VAL A 142 -19.84 9.61 5.28
CA VAL A 142 -20.00 8.16 5.45
C VAL A 142 -19.53 7.81 6.85
N VAL A 143 -20.32 7.03 7.59
CA VAL A 143 -19.92 6.52 8.90
C VAL A 143 -19.86 5.00 8.83
N GLN A 144 -18.68 4.44 9.09
CA GLN A 144 -18.43 3.01 9.03
C GLN A 144 -17.82 2.54 10.35
N LYS A 145 -18.55 1.71 11.11
CA LYS A 145 -18.10 1.18 12.42
C LYS A 145 -17.54 2.24 13.38
N GLY A 146 -18.09 3.45 13.38
CA GLY A 146 -17.65 4.58 14.21
C GLY A 146 -16.61 5.51 13.57
N TYR A 147 -15.99 5.09 12.46
CA TYR A 147 -15.09 5.93 11.67
C TYR A 147 -15.88 6.84 10.74
N ARG A 148 -15.52 8.13 10.72
CA ARG A 148 -16.13 9.12 9.84
C ARG A 148 -15.24 9.30 8.62
N GLY A 149 -15.82 9.08 7.45
CA GLY A 149 -15.22 9.36 6.17
C GLY A 149 -16.03 10.40 5.39
N GLN A 150 -15.39 11.01 4.41
CA GLN A 150 -16.02 11.94 3.49
C GLN A 150 -15.87 11.42 2.07
N PHE A 151 -17.01 11.20 1.42
CA PHE A 151 -17.09 10.96 -0.01
C PHE A 151 -17.20 12.29 -0.75
N ILE A 152 -16.45 12.45 -1.84
CA ILE A 152 -16.49 13.59 -2.74
C ILE A 152 -16.50 13.06 -4.17
N GLN A 153 -17.43 13.56 -4.99
CA GLN A 153 -17.50 13.28 -6.42
C GLN A 153 -17.87 14.55 -7.18
N GLN A 154 -17.10 14.85 -8.22
CA GLN A 154 -17.36 16.00 -9.08
C GLN A 154 -18.56 15.72 -10.00
N SER A 155 -19.48 16.68 -10.13
CA SER A 155 -20.62 16.53 -11.04
C SER A 155 -20.17 16.35 -12.48
N GLY A 156 -20.75 15.36 -13.17
CA GLY A 156 -20.40 14.97 -14.52
C GLY A 156 -19.26 13.96 -14.61
N GLU A 157 -18.54 13.68 -13.52
CA GLU A 157 -17.49 12.67 -13.48
C GLU A 157 -18.01 11.36 -12.88
N ARG A 158 -17.57 10.23 -13.43
CA ARG A 158 -17.80 8.88 -12.86
C ARG A 158 -16.65 8.46 -11.93
N THR A 159 -16.01 9.44 -11.30
CA THR A 159 -14.91 9.24 -10.37
C THR A 159 -15.27 9.86 -9.03
N GLY A 160 -15.09 9.09 -7.95
CA GLY A 160 -15.39 9.52 -6.59
C GLY A 160 -14.34 9.03 -5.61
N THR A 161 -14.17 9.77 -4.53
CA THR A 161 -13.15 9.50 -3.51
C THR A 161 -13.78 9.50 -2.13
N LEU A 162 -13.69 8.38 -1.42
CA LEU A 162 -14.04 8.26 -0.01
C LEU A 162 -12.76 8.26 0.84
N THR A 163 -12.64 9.24 1.73
CA THR A 163 -11.48 9.37 2.62
C THR A 163 -11.88 9.18 4.08
N PHE A 164 -11.22 8.26 4.79
CA PHE A 164 -11.28 8.14 6.24
C PHE A 164 -10.00 8.69 6.86
N ASN A 165 -10.15 9.65 7.76
CA ASN A 165 -9.05 10.15 8.58
C ASN A 165 -8.97 9.33 9.87
N LEU A 166 -7.82 8.72 10.12
CA LEU A 166 -7.55 7.93 11.31
C LEU A 166 -6.63 8.69 12.27
N SER A 167 -6.43 8.17 13.48
CA SER A 167 -5.47 8.73 14.44
C SER A 167 -4.03 8.71 13.89
N GLY A 168 -3.19 9.63 14.38
CA GLY A 168 -1.78 9.69 14.00
C GLY A 168 -1.51 10.21 12.57
N GLY A 169 -2.49 10.86 11.92
CA GLY A 169 -2.32 11.42 10.57
C GLY A 169 -2.34 10.36 9.46
N LYS A 170 -2.92 9.20 9.74
CA LYS A 170 -3.08 8.11 8.77
C LYS A 170 -4.40 8.30 8.04
N MET A 171 -4.45 7.89 6.77
CA MET A 171 -5.65 8.02 5.94
C MET A 171 -5.88 6.76 5.13
N ILE A 172 -7.14 6.33 5.04
CA ILE A 172 -7.62 5.37 4.05
C ILE A 172 -8.33 6.17 2.96
N ILE A 173 -7.91 5.99 1.72
CA ILE A 173 -8.54 6.59 0.54
C ILE A 173 -9.07 5.45 -0.32
N ILE A 174 -10.36 5.50 -0.66
CA ILE A 174 -11.01 4.60 -1.60
C ILE A 174 -11.44 5.44 -2.79
N GLU A 175 -10.73 5.27 -3.91
CA GLU A 175 -11.08 5.87 -5.19
C GLU A 175 -11.91 4.88 -6.00
N THR A 176 -12.99 5.36 -6.60
CA THR A 176 -13.86 4.57 -7.46
C THR A 176 -13.94 5.25 -8.83
N ILE A 177 -13.59 4.54 -9.89
CA ILE A 177 -13.67 4.99 -11.29
C ILE A 177 -14.75 4.18 -11.99
N GLY A 178 -15.57 4.84 -12.81
CA GLY A 178 -16.71 4.24 -13.51
C GLY A 178 -18.01 4.28 -12.69
N TYR A 179 -17.99 4.73 -11.43
CA TYR A 179 -19.14 4.69 -10.53
C TYR A 179 -19.78 6.07 -10.30
N THR A 180 -21.08 6.07 -10.01
CA THR A 180 -21.83 7.27 -9.63
C THR A 180 -22.38 7.13 -8.23
N GLY A 181 -22.10 8.12 -7.39
CA GLY A 181 -22.44 8.11 -5.98
C GLY A 181 -21.47 7.30 -5.11
N SER A 182 -21.78 7.26 -3.82
CA SER A 182 -20.93 6.69 -2.77
C SER A 182 -21.13 5.18 -2.55
N ALA A 183 -22.10 4.56 -3.20
CA ALA A 183 -22.55 3.21 -2.86
C ALA A 183 -21.41 2.17 -2.91
N GLU A 184 -20.61 2.18 -4.00
CA GLU A 184 -19.49 1.26 -4.15
C GLU A 184 -18.36 1.53 -3.17
N ALA A 185 -18.01 2.81 -2.96
CA ALA A 185 -17.00 3.17 -1.97
C ALA A 185 -17.41 2.75 -0.54
N GLU A 186 -18.70 2.86 -0.20
CA GLU A 186 -19.25 2.39 1.07
C GLU A 186 -19.25 0.85 1.18
N LYS A 187 -19.57 0.15 0.10
CA LYS A 187 -19.53 -1.31 0.02
C LYS A 187 -18.11 -1.83 0.28
N VAL A 188 -17.11 -1.19 -0.34
CA VAL A 188 -15.69 -1.45 -0.10
C VAL A 188 -15.32 -1.17 1.35
N ALA A 189 -15.67 0.01 1.87
CA ALA A 189 -15.38 0.40 3.24
C ALA A 189 -15.94 -0.59 4.28
N LYS A 190 -17.08 -1.24 3.98
CA LYS A 190 -17.66 -2.30 4.83
C LYS A 190 -16.83 -3.57 4.92
N GLN A 191 -16.10 -3.89 3.86
CA GLN A 191 -15.23 -5.07 3.81
C GLN A 191 -13.89 -4.82 4.51
N LEU A 192 -13.50 -3.55 4.68
CA LEU A 192 -12.29 -3.19 5.40
C LEU A 192 -12.47 -3.30 6.92
N ASP A 193 -11.44 -3.82 7.58
CA ASP A 193 -11.30 -3.76 9.03
C ASP A 193 -10.52 -2.50 9.42
N ILE A 194 -11.22 -1.36 9.41
CA ILE A 194 -10.63 -0.05 9.67
C ILE A 194 -9.97 0.01 11.06
N ALA A 195 -10.54 -0.67 12.06
CA ALA A 195 -9.98 -0.73 13.41
C ALA A 195 -8.65 -1.48 13.43
N LYS A 196 -8.60 -2.66 12.81
CA LYS A 196 -7.36 -3.44 12.70
C LYS A 196 -6.28 -2.70 11.90
N ILE A 197 -6.68 -1.96 10.86
CA ILE A 197 -5.78 -1.09 10.10
C ILE A 197 -5.23 0.03 11.00
N GLU A 198 -6.07 0.68 11.80
CA GLU A 198 -5.62 1.76 12.68
C GLU A 198 -4.67 1.27 13.78
N GLU A 199 -4.96 0.12 14.40
CA GLU A 199 -4.14 -0.50 15.45
C GLU A 199 -2.79 -1.03 14.96
N ALA A 200 -2.72 -1.48 13.70
CA ALA A 200 -1.49 -1.98 13.12
C ALA A 200 -0.43 -0.89 12.86
N PHE A 201 -0.78 0.37 13.10
CA PHE A 201 0.01 1.55 12.83
C PHE A 201 0.24 2.42 14.07
#